data_AF-A0A381UG11-F1
#
_entry.id   AF-A0A381UG11-F1
#
_cell.length_a   1.000
_cell.length_b   1.000
_cell.length_c   1.000
_cell.angle_alpha   90.00
_cell.angle_beta   90.00
_cell.angle_gamma   90.00
#
_symmetry.space_group_name_H-M   'P 1'
#
loop_
_entity.id
_entity.type
_entity.pdbx_description
1 polymer ?
#
loop_
_entity_poly.entity_id
_entity_poly.type
_entity_poly.pdbx_seq_one_letter_code
_entity_poly.pdbx_strand_id
1 'polypeptide(L)'
;EHCAMIARRRHVVNLNDRNSFRGSSENLTLTERYTRTGPDTLEYRFTLEDPTVWTEPWTGMYTFVRDATQYELVEYACHEGNYGMTNILSGSRAREREAETGR
;
A
#
# COMPACT_ATOMS: atom_id res chain seq x y z
N GLU A 1 11.58 14.31 9.27
CA GLU A 1 10.80 15.40 9.89
C GLU A 1 9.44 15.72 9.23
N HIS A 2 8.87 14.93 8.31
CA HIS A 2 7.54 15.27 7.74
C HIS A 2 6.58 14.08 7.54
N CYS A 3 6.46 13.19 8.52
CA CYS A 3 5.27 12.33 8.65
C CYS A 3 4.38 12.78 9.82
N ALA A 4 4.46 14.08 10.16
CA ALA A 4 3.69 14.71 11.23
C ALA A 4 2.53 15.52 10.65
N MET A 5 1.63 14.93 9.83
CA MET A 5 0.37 15.60 9.43
C MET A 5 -0.76 14.61 9.05
N ILE A 6 -0.87 13.45 9.70
CA ILE A 6 -2.03 12.56 9.51
C ILE A 6 -3.15 13.00 10.48
N ALA A 7 -3.76 14.15 10.19
CA ALA A 7 -4.96 14.63 10.90
C ALA A 7 -5.93 15.37 9.96
N ARG A 8 -5.83 15.15 8.65
CA ARG A 8 -6.59 15.90 7.64
C ARG A 8 -7.29 14.97 6.66
N ARG A 9 -8.41 15.48 6.15
CA ARG A 9 -9.09 14.93 4.98
C ARG A 9 -8.15 15.12 3.78
N ARG A 10 -7.85 14.04 3.06
CA ARG A 10 -7.08 14.07 1.81
C ARG A 10 -8.01 13.68 0.68
N HIS A 11 -7.95 14.44 -0.41
CA HIS A 11 -8.74 14.21 -1.61
C HIS A 11 -7.78 13.86 -2.73
N VAL A 12 -7.92 12.66 -3.30
CA VAL A 12 -7.02 12.12 -4.32
C VAL A 12 -7.83 11.90 -5.60
N VAL A 13 -7.35 12.50 -6.69
CA VAL A 13 -7.94 12.47 -8.04
C VAL A 13 -6.82 12.29 -9.07
N ASN A 14 -7.19 12.06 -10.34
CA ASN A 14 -6.26 11.79 -11.46
C ASN A 14 -5.48 10.48 -11.30
N LEU A 15 -6.17 9.44 -10.83
CA LEU A 15 -5.62 8.08 -10.80
C LEU A 15 -5.63 7.53 -12.22
N ASN A 16 -4.53 6.91 -12.65
CA ASN A 16 -4.45 6.28 -13.97
C ASN A 16 -4.93 4.82 -13.90
N ASP A 17 -5.28 4.28 -15.06
CA ASP A 17 -5.81 2.92 -15.23
C ASP A 17 -4.77 1.80 -15.03
N ARG A 18 -3.47 2.14 -14.95
CA ARG A 18 -2.39 1.15 -14.82
C ARG A 18 -2.43 0.36 -13.52
N ASN A 19 -2.91 0.99 -12.45
CA ASN A 19 -3.02 0.39 -11.12
C ASN A 19 -4.46 0.55 -10.58
N SER A 20 -5.45 0.11 -11.36
CA SER A 20 -6.86 0.22 -10.96
C SER A 20 -7.16 -0.52 -9.66
N PHE A 21 -7.87 0.15 -8.74
CA PHE A 21 -8.34 -0.49 -7.53
C PHE A 21 -9.65 -1.23 -7.81
N ARG A 22 -9.62 -2.57 -7.77
CA ARG A 22 -10.79 -3.44 -8.01
C ARG A 22 -11.57 -3.07 -9.29
N GLY A 23 -10.86 -2.69 -10.35
CA GLY A 23 -11.47 -2.31 -11.64
C GLY A 23 -11.96 -0.88 -11.73
N SER A 24 -11.57 0.02 -10.82
CA SER A 24 -11.83 1.46 -10.91
C SER A 24 -11.32 2.06 -12.23
N SER A 25 -12.02 3.05 -12.75
CA SER A 25 -11.64 3.85 -13.91
C SER A 25 -10.79 5.07 -13.52
N GLU A 26 -10.38 5.85 -14.52
CA GLU A 26 -9.70 7.15 -14.34
C GLU A 26 -10.57 8.21 -13.65
N ASN A 27 -11.89 8.00 -13.61
CA ASN A 27 -12.84 8.88 -12.93
C ASN A 27 -12.89 8.64 -11.41
N LEU A 28 -12.05 7.74 -10.88
CA LEU A 28 -12.02 7.45 -9.47
C LEU A 28 -11.61 8.68 -8.64
N THR A 29 -12.47 9.02 -7.70
CA THR A 29 -12.16 9.95 -6.62
C THR A 29 -12.03 9.19 -5.31
N LEU A 30 -10.90 9.36 -4.63
CA LEU A 30 -10.63 8.79 -3.32
C LEU A 30 -10.61 9.92 -2.28
N THR A 31 -11.56 9.89 -1.34
CA THR A 31 -11.53 10.73 -0.14
C THR A 31 -11.03 9.91 1.05
N GLU A 32 -9.91 10.32 1.64
CA GLU A 32 -9.35 9.74 2.85
C GLU A 32 -9.56 10.67 4.04
N ARG A 33 -9.81 10.11 5.22
CA ARG A 33 -9.89 10.85 6.48
C ARG A 33 -9.23 10.05 7.59
N TYR A 34 -8.32 10.72 8.30
CA TYR A 34 -7.67 10.16 9.47
C TYR A 34 -8.12 10.93 10.71
N THR A 35 -8.60 10.19 11.72
CA THR A 35 -9.15 10.75 12.96
C THR A 35 -8.50 10.05 14.14
N ARG A 36 -7.78 10.82 14.98
CA ARG A 36 -7.25 10.28 16.24
C ARG A 36 -8.42 10.07 17.19
N THR A 37 -8.72 8.82 17.53
CA THR A 37 -9.85 8.44 18.40
C THR A 37 -9.43 8.23 19.85
N GLY A 38 -8.12 8.16 20.11
CA GLY A 38 -7.55 7.95 21.43
C GLY A 38 -6.05 8.25 21.49
N PRO A 39 -5.40 8.00 22.64
CA PRO A 39 -3.96 8.22 22.80
C PRO A 39 -3.15 7.37 21.80
N ASP A 40 -3.59 6.12 21.58
CA ASP A 40 -2.90 5.12 20.77
C ASP A 40 -3.73 4.57 19.62
N THR A 41 -4.87 5.19 19.32
CA THR A 41 -5.77 4.74 18.26
C THR A 41 -6.01 5.82 17.22
N LEU A 42 -5.93 5.42 15.95
CA LEU A 42 -6.20 6.26 14.79
C LEU A 42 -7.20 5.53 13.88
N GLU A 43 -8.36 6.12 13.68
CA GLU A 43 -9.32 5.66 12.68
C GLU A 43 -8.95 6.23 11.32
N TYR A 44 -8.81 5.36 10.34
CA TYR A 44 -8.71 5.68 8.93
C TYR A 44 -9.99 5.30 8.23
N ARG A 45 -10.61 6.28 7.57
CA ARG A 45 -11.80 6.09 6.75
C ARG A 45 -11.49 6.52 5.34
N PHE A 46 -11.90 5.72 4.36
CA PHE A 46 -11.77 6.05 2.96
C PHE A 46 -13.10 5.84 2.24
N THR A 47 -13.39 6.75 1.32
CA THR A 47 -14.57 6.70 0.46
C THR A 47 -14.09 6.71 -0.99
N LEU A 48 -14.57 5.76 -1.77
CA LEU A 48 -14.27 5.61 -3.19
C LEU A 48 -15.51 5.93 -4.00
N GLU A 49 -15.34 6.84 -4.96
CA GLU A 49 -16.38 7.37 -5.82
C GLU A 49 -15.97 7.15 -7.27
N ASP A 50 -16.63 6.22 -7.96
CA ASP A 50 -16.48 6.05 -9.41
C ASP A 50 -17.84 5.66 -10.03
N PRO A 51 -18.56 6.62 -10.61
CA PRO A 51 -19.88 6.38 -11.20
C PRO A 51 -19.83 5.54 -12.48
N THR A 52 -18.64 5.32 -13.05
CA THR A 52 -18.44 4.47 -14.23
C THR A 52 -18.49 2.99 -13.86
N VAL A 53 -18.16 2.66 -12.60
CA VAL A 53 -17.97 1.28 -12.14
C VAL A 53 -19.00 0.89 -11.08
N TRP A 54 -19.30 1.79 -10.13
CA TRP A 54 -20.21 1.50 -9.02
C TRP A 54 -21.45 2.38 -9.08
N THR A 55 -22.59 1.81 -8.70
CA THR A 55 -23.88 2.52 -8.64
C THR A 55 -23.96 3.54 -7.51
N GLU A 56 -23.11 3.37 -6.48
CA GLU A 56 -23.02 4.26 -5.34
C GLU A 56 -21.60 4.30 -4.77
N PRO A 57 -21.21 5.41 -4.10
CA PRO A 57 -19.97 5.46 -3.35
C PRO A 57 -19.96 4.43 -2.23
N TRP A 58 -18.81 3.79 -2.01
CA TRP A 58 -18.64 2.88 -0.88
C TRP A 58 -17.52 3.35 0.03
N THR A 59 -17.69 3.10 1.32
CA THR A 59 -16.79 3.59 2.37
C THR A 59 -16.26 2.42 3.18
N GLY A 60 -14.94 2.38 3.35
CA GLY A 60 -14.25 1.46 4.24
C GLY A 60 -13.67 2.20 5.45
N MET A 61 -13.41 1.43 6.51
CA MET A 61 -12.81 1.94 7.73
C MET A 61 -11.81 0.91 8.28
N TYR A 62 -10.67 1.41 8.76
CA TYR A 62 -9.66 0.64 9.45
C TYR A 62 -9.23 1.38 10.72
N THR A 63 -8.96 0.64 11.80
CA THR A 63 -8.41 1.22 13.04
C THR A 63 -6.96 0.81 13.17
N PHE A 64 -6.07 1.80 13.18
CA PHE A 64 -4.67 1.61 13.55
C PHE A 64 -4.53 1.71 15.06
N VAL A 65 -3.81 0.75 15.64
CA VAL A 65 -3.38 0.76 17.04
C VAL A 65 -1.88 0.98 17.04
N ARG A 66 -1.40 1.91 17.88
CA ARG A 66 0.02 2.21 18.01
C ARG A 66 0.74 0.97 18.55
N ASP A 67 1.71 0.50 17.78
CA ASP A 67 2.73 -0.42 18.26
C ASP A 67 3.94 0.40 18.74
N ALA A 68 4.30 0.27 20.02
CA ALA A 68 5.43 0.99 20.62
C ALA A 68 6.79 0.42 20.18
N THR A 69 6.82 -0.79 19.62
CA THR A 69 8.04 -1.46 19.14
C THR A 69 8.30 -1.19 17.66
N GLN A 70 7.28 -0.78 16.91
CA GLN A 70 7.40 -0.42 15.52
C GLN A 70 8.07 0.96 15.37
N TYR A 71 9.24 0.99 14.73
CA TYR A 71 10.00 2.23 14.55
C TYR A 71 9.35 3.19 13.53
N GLU A 72 8.67 2.67 12.51
CA GLU A 72 8.03 3.45 11.45
C GLU A 72 6.89 2.66 10.77
N LEU A 73 5.89 3.38 10.26
CA LEU A 73 4.90 2.85 9.31
C LEU A 73 5.59 2.63 7.96
N VAL A 74 5.91 1.38 7.65
CA VAL A 74 6.56 1.03 6.39
C VAL A 74 5.49 0.90 5.30
N GLU A 75 5.59 1.72 4.26
CA GLU A 75 4.70 1.63 3.10
C GLU A 75 4.99 0.31 2.34
N TYR A 76 3.94 -0.38 1.90
CA TYR A 76 4.10 -1.63 1.14
C TYR A 76 4.98 -1.46 -0.11
N ALA A 77 4.93 -0.29 -0.76
CA ALA A 77 5.78 0.04 -1.90
C ALA A 77 7.29 0.03 -1.55
N CYS A 78 7.68 0.22 -0.28
CA CYS A 78 9.09 0.04 0.13
C CYS A 78 9.55 -1.43 0.05
N HIS A 79 8.62 -2.39 -0.06
CA HIS A 79 8.89 -3.79 -0.35
C HIS A 79 8.65 -4.16 -1.83
N GLU A 80 8.22 -3.20 -2.65
CA GLU A 80 8.09 -3.39 -4.10
C GLU A 80 9.49 -3.53 -4.71
N GLY A 81 9.75 -4.67 -5.34
CA GLY A 81 11.10 -5.08 -5.74
C GLY A 81 11.81 -5.98 -4.73
N ASN A 82 11.07 -6.79 -3.94
CA ASN A 82 11.65 -7.84 -3.10
C ASN A 82 12.59 -8.77 -3.90
N TYR A 83 13.88 -8.44 -3.91
CA TYR A 83 14.93 -9.16 -4.61
C TYR A 83 15.26 -10.50 -3.96
N GLY A 84 14.68 -10.82 -2.79
CA GLY A 84 14.93 -12.07 -2.08
C GLY A 84 14.70 -13.28 -2.97
N MET A 85 13.56 -13.32 -3.68
CA MET A 85 13.25 -14.43 -4.59
C MET A 85 14.20 -14.50 -5.79
N THR A 86 14.49 -13.36 -6.43
CA THR A 86 15.44 -13.29 -7.54
C THR A 86 16.84 -13.74 -7.12
N ASN A 87 17.30 -13.32 -5.94
CA ASN A 87 18.63 -13.63 -5.40
C ASN A 87 18.76 -15.10 -4.97
N ILE A 88 17.70 -15.69 -4.40
CA ILE A 88 17.67 -17.12 -4.06
C ILE A 88 17.77 -17.96 -5.34
N LEU A 89 16.98 -17.63 -6.35
CA LEU A 89 16.97 -18.37 -7.62
C LEU A 89 18.28 -18.20 -8.39
N SER A 90 18.87 -17.00 -8.41
CA SER A 90 20.15 -16.76 -9.07
C SER A 90 21.30 -17.51 -8.38
N GLY A 91 21.29 -17.56 -7.04
CA GLY A 91 22.22 -18.37 -6.25
C GLY A 91 22.10 -19.87 -6.53
N SER A 92 20.88 -20.42 -6.65
CA SER A 92 20.68 -21.83 -7.04
C SER A 92 21.26 -22.12 -8.42
N ARG A 93 20.97 -21.26 -9.42
CA ARG A 93 21.50 -21.44 -10.78
C ARG A 93 23.02 -21.27 -10.89
N ALA A 94 23.64 -20.54 -9.97
CA ALA A 94 25.10 -20.49 -9.89
C ALA A 94 25.66 -21.85 -9.44
N ARG A 95 25.07 -22.43 -8.37
CA ARG A 95 25.46 -23.75 -7.86
C ARG A 95 25.22 -24.88 -8.86
N GLU A 96 24.11 -24.84 -9.60
CA GLU A 96 23.84 -25.78 -10.69
C GLU A 96 24.94 -25.73 -11.76
N ARG A 97 25.37 -24.53 -12.16
CA ARG A 97 26.45 -24.34 -13.15
C ARG A 97 27.82 -24.78 -12.65
N GLU A 98 28.12 -24.54 -11.38
CA GLU A 98 29.33 -25.05 -10.74
C GLU A 98 29.37 -26.59 -10.79
N ALA A 99 28.25 -27.24 -10.41
CA ALA A 99 28.12 -28.70 -10.46
C ALA A 99 28.23 -29.26 -11.90
N GLU A 100 27.71 -28.54 -12.89
CA GLU A 100 27.78 -28.93 -14.31
C GLU A 100 29.19 -28.80 -14.90
N THR A 101 29.99 -27.84 -14.40
CA THR A 101 31.35 -27.55 -14.90
C THR A 101 32.46 -28.31 -14.18
N GLY A 102 32.13 -29.17 -13.20
CA GLY A 102 33.07 -30.12 -12.61
C GLY A 102 34.17 -29.48 -11.76
N ARG A 103 33.83 -28.44 -11.00
CA ARG A 103 34.60 -27.97 -9.83
C ARG A 103 33.76 -28.15 -8.58
#